data_AF-A0A4U8V7U4-F1
#
_entry.id   AF-A0A4U8V7U4-F1
#
_cell.length_a   1.000
_cell.length_b   1.000
_cell.length_c   1.000
_cell.angle_alpha   90.00
_cell.angle_beta   90.00
_cell.angle_gamma   90.00
#
_symmetry.space_group_name_H-M   'P 1'
#
loop_
_entity.id
_entity.type
_entity.pdbx_description
1 polymer ?
#
loop_
_entity_poly.entity_id
_entity_poly.type
_entity_poly.pdbx_seq_one_letter_code
_entity_poly.pdbx_strand_id
1 'polypeptide(L)'
;MSLASRISALASRVGLEVKTKIDATHPGVARAWVCFGYVGTQVVVRASHNVASVTRTAAGRYRVTFTVAMPDANYCWTALARSSTNSGTQRIAIVRSSADQKTAQYVDVSCATTSASFDDSSEINLTVFR
;
A
#
# COMPACT_ATOMS: atom_id res chain seq x y z
N MET A 1 23.76 10.00 -44.98
CA MET A 1 22.68 10.21 -43.99
C MET A 1 22.25 11.65 -44.01
N SER A 2 20.95 11.93 -44.20
CA SER A 2 20.41 13.30 -44.16
C SER A 2 20.12 13.75 -42.73
N LEU A 3 20.07 15.06 -42.49
CA LEU A 3 19.60 15.65 -41.23
C LEU A 3 18.22 15.10 -40.83
N ALA A 4 17.32 14.96 -41.81
CA ALA A 4 16.01 14.36 -41.61
C ALA A 4 16.08 12.93 -41.05
N SER A 5 17.00 12.09 -41.56
CA SER A 5 17.18 10.73 -41.03
C SER A 5 17.70 10.72 -39.59
N ARG A 6 18.56 11.69 -39.21
CA ARG A 6 19.09 11.81 -37.85
C ARG A 6 18.00 12.27 -36.87
N ILE A 7 17.15 13.20 -37.28
CA ILE A 7 16.01 13.68 -36.46
C ILE A 7 15.00 12.55 -36.25
N SER A 8 14.66 11.79 -37.31
CA SER A 8 13.75 10.65 -37.20
C SER A 8 14.30 9.57 -36.26
N ALA A 9 15.60 9.27 -36.33
CA ALA A 9 16.25 8.31 -35.44
C ALA A 9 16.23 8.79 -33.97
N LEU A 10 16.48 10.08 -33.73
CA LEU A 10 16.41 10.67 -32.40
C LEU A 10 14.98 10.62 -31.83
N ALA A 11 13.98 11.02 -32.62
CA ALA A 11 12.58 11.01 -32.18
C ALA A 11 12.12 9.60 -31.79
N SER A 12 12.50 8.58 -32.56
CA SER A 12 12.22 7.18 -32.23
C SER A 12 12.86 6.76 -30.90
N ARG A 13 14.14 7.11 -30.68
CA ARG A 13 14.84 6.83 -29.42
C ARG A 13 14.21 7.53 -28.22
N VAL A 14 13.81 8.79 -28.36
CA VAL A 14 13.12 9.54 -27.29
C VAL A 14 11.75 8.93 -27.02
N GLY A 15 10.99 8.55 -28.04
CA GLY A 15 9.70 7.88 -27.88
C GLY A 15 9.82 6.54 -27.14
N LEU A 16 10.87 5.76 -27.43
CA LEU A 16 11.20 4.53 -26.70
C LEU A 16 11.53 4.81 -25.23
N GLU A 17 12.42 5.77 -24.97
CA GLU A 17 12.85 6.14 -23.61
C GLU A 17 11.70 6.69 -22.75
N VAL A 18 10.80 7.47 -23.34
CA VAL A 18 9.61 7.99 -22.67
C VAL A 18 8.62 6.86 -22.38
N LYS A 19 8.48 5.89 -23.28
CA LYS A 19 7.57 4.74 -23.09
C LYS A 19 8.07 3.76 -22.03
N THR A 20 9.39 3.63 -21.86
CA THR A 20 10.00 2.78 -20.83
C THR A 20 10.10 3.49 -19.47
N LYS A 21 9.84 4.80 -19.41
CA LYS A 21 9.81 5.50 -18.14
C LYS A 21 8.66 4.99 -17.28
N ILE A 22 9.02 4.50 -16.10
CA ILE A 22 8.06 4.21 -15.03
C ILE A 22 7.74 5.54 -14.36
N ASP A 23 6.55 6.08 -14.64
CA ASP A 23 5.98 7.21 -13.91
C ASP A 23 4.93 6.75 -12.89
N ALA A 24 4.35 7.69 -12.15
CA ALA A 24 3.32 7.39 -11.13
C ALA A 24 2.05 6.76 -11.71
N THR A 25 1.84 6.82 -13.03
CA THR A 25 0.69 6.23 -13.73
C THR A 25 0.95 4.80 -14.19
N HIS A 26 2.21 4.36 -14.23
CA HIS A 26 2.57 3.00 -14.62
C HIS A 26 1.88 1.94 -13.73
N PRO A 27 1.26 0.90 -14.30
CA PRO A 27 0.47 -0.10 -13.55
C PRO A 27 1.30 -0.92 -12.55
N GLY A 28 2.62 -1.01 -12.77
CA GLY A 28 3.55 -1.67 -11.85
C GLY A 28 3.92 -0.87 -10.60
N VAL A 29 3.47 0.39 -10.46
CA VAL A 29 3.76 1.23 -9.29
C VAL A 29 2.61 1.16 -8.29
N ALA A 30 2.95 1.12 -7.00
CA ALA A 30 1.94 1.14 -5.94
C ALA A 30 1.09 2.42 -6.00
N ARG A 31 -0.23 2.26 -6.07
CA ARG A 31 -1.21 3.36 -6.09
C ARG A 31 -1.40 3.98 -4.71
N ALA A 32 -1.21 3.20 -3.66
CA ALA A 32 -1.14 3.67 -2.28
C ALA A 32 -0.20 2.79 -1.47
N TRP A 33 0.50 3.37 -0.50
CA TRP A 33 1.28 2.61 0.47
C TRP A 33 1.40 3.39 1.79
N VAL A 34 1.57 2.66 2.89
CA VAL A 34 1.79 3.25 4.20
C VAL A 34 2.62 2.34 5.09
N CYS A 35 3.58 2.95 5.79
CA CYS A 35 4.29 2.36 6.92
C CYS A 35 3.78 3.05 8.18
N PHE A 36 3.08 2.30 9.04
CA PHE A 36 2.54 2.81 10.28
C PHE A 36 2.73 1.80 11.42
N GLY A 37 2.32 2.15 12.63
CA GLY A 37 2.18 1.20 13.73
C GLY A 37 1.48 1.84 14.91
N TYR A 38 1.17 1.04 15.91
CA TYR A 38 0.57 1.52 17.15
C TYR A 38 1.63 1.51 18.25
N VAL A 39 1.99 2.70 18.72
CA VAL A 39 3.10 2.93 19.67
C VAL A 39 2.62 3.87 20.75
N GLY A 40 2.82 3.51 22.03
CA GLY A 40 2.53 4.41 23.15
C GLY A 40 1.09 4.94 23.18
N THR A 41 0.10 4.12 22.81
CA THR A 41 -1.35 4.41 22.73
C THR A 41 -1.86 5.20 21.53
N GLN A 42 -1.02 5.44 20.52
CA GLN A 42 -1.41 6.17 19.31
C GLN A 42 -0.96 5.48 18.04
N VAL A 43 -1.65 5.76 16.93
CA VAL A 43 -1.22 5.36 15.59
C VAL A 43 -0.15 6.33 15.12
N VAL A 44 1.02 5.81 14.79
CA VAL A 44 2.16 6.55 14.26
C VAL A 44 2.35 6.18 12.79
N VAL A 45 2.15 7.14 11.90
CA VAL A 45 2.47 6.98 10.47
C VAL A 45 3.89 7.48 10.23
N ARG A 46 4.77 6.59 9.76
CA ARG A 46 6.18 6.90 9.51
C ARG A 46 6.40 7.43 8.10
N ALA A 47 5.69 6.86 7.13
CA ALA A 47 5.76 7.26 5.73
C ALA A 47 4.50 6.78 5.00
N SER A 48 4.05 7.53 3.99
CA SER A 48 2.88 7.15 3.20
C SER A 48 2.84 7.80 1.82
N HIS A 49 2.03 7.22 0.93
CA HIS A 49 1.66 7.79 -0.36
C HIS A 49 0.19 7.46 -0.65
N ASN A 50 -0.57 8.48 -1.07
CA ASN A 50 -2.01 8.40 -1.33
C ASN A 50 -2.81 7.85 -0.12
N VAL A 51 -2.42 8.22 1.10
CA VAL A 51 -3.12 7.87 2.34
C VAL A 51 -3.47 9.14 3.09
N ALA A 52 -4.76 9.34 3.33
CA ALA A 52 -5.30 10.47 4.07
C ALA A 52 -5.21 10.24 5.58
N SER A 53 -5.52 9.03 6.03
CA SER A 53 -5.49 8.69 7.46
C SER A 53 -5.35 7.20 7.70
N VAL A 54 -4.81 6.86 8.88
CA VAL A 54 -4.87 5.51 9.44
C VAL A 54 -5.56 5.59 10.80
N THR A 55 -6.72 4.95 10.92
CA THR A 55 -7.54 4.99 12.14
C THR A 55 -7.61 3.62 12.76
N ARG A 56 -7.26 3.49 14.04
CA ARG A 56 -7.46 2.23 14.78
C ARG A 56 -8.94 2.10 15.17
N THR A 57 -9.58 1.01 14.75
CA THR A 57 -11.00 0.73 15.03
C THR A 57 -11.19 -0.24 16.19
N ALA A 58 -10.21 -1.11 16.42
CA ALA A 58 -10.10 -2.01 17.58
C ALA A 58 -8.62 -2.42 17.75
N ALA A 59 -8.29 -3.17 18.82
CA ALA A 59 -6.95 -3.75 18.97
C ALA A 59 -6.58 -4.60 17.76
N GLY A 60 -5.44 -4.27 17.15
CA GLY A 60 -4.94 -4.91 15.92
C GLY A 60 -5.78 -4.64 14.68
N ARG A 61 -6.77 -3.73 14.69
CA ARG A 61 -7.61 -3.42 13.53
C ARG A 61 -7.53 -1.97 13.15
N TYR A 62 -7.26 -1.73 11.88
CA TYR A 62 -7.00 -0.39 11.34
C TYR A 62 -7.78 -0.16 10.06
N ARG A 63 -8.20 1.08 9.84
CA ARG A 63 -8.73 1.56 8.58
C ARG A 63 -7.71 2.46 7.93
N VAL A 64 -7.30 2.14 6.72
CA VAL A 64 -6.45 3.00 5.88
C VAL A 64 -7.33 3.69 4.85
N THR A 65 -7.48 5.00 4.97
CA THR A 65 -8.27 5.83 4.05
C THR A 65 -7.36 6.44 3.00
N PHE A 66 -7.71 6.30 1.72
CA PHE A 66 -6.94 6.88 0.62
C PHE A 66 -7.25 8.37 0.44
N THR A 67 -6.26 9.15 0.02
CA THR A 67 -6.46 10.57 -0.33
C THR A 67 -7.25 10.69 -1.63
N VAL A 68 -6.87 9.89 -2.62
CA VAL A 68 -7.55 9.71 -3.90
C VAL A 68 -8.09 8.28 -3.92
N ALA A 69 -9.41 8.15 -4.05
CA ALA A 69 -10.06 6.86 -4.13
C ALA A 69 -9.54 6.05 -5.33
N MET A 70 -9.39 4.74 -5.13
CA MET A 70 -9.17 3.81 -6.23
C MET A 70 -10.39 3.82 -7.16
N PRO A 71 -10.22 3.56 -8.47
CA PRO A 71 -11.34 3.54 -9.41
C PRO A 71 -12.49 2.58 -9.03
N ASP A 72 -12.17 1.43 -8.42
CA ASP A 72 -13.14 0.51 -7.84
C ASP A 72 -12.48 -0.37 -6.76
N ALA A 73 -13.23 -1.31 -6.18
CA ALA A 73 -12.75 -2.24 -5.15
C ALA A 73 -11.96 -3.46 -5.70
N ASN A 74 -11.68 -3.55 -6.99
CA ASN A 74 -10.94 -4.64 -7.66
C ASN A 74 -9.43 -4.33 -7.76
N TYR A 75 -8.81 -3.87 -6.67
CA TYR A 75 -7.36 -3.69 -6.57
C TYR A 75 -6.68 -4.81 -5.78
N CYS A 76 -5.39 -5.04 -6.01
CA CYS A 76 -4.57 -5.93 -5.22
C CYS A 76 -3.97 -5.17 -4.03
N TRP A 77 -3.80 -5.82 -2.89
CA TRP A 77 -3.05 -5.26 -1.77
C TRP A 77 -2.26 -6.35 -1.07
N THR A 78 -1.15 -5.96 -0.47
CA THR A 78 -0.33 -6.80 0.40
C THR A 78 -0.02 -6.02 1.65
N ALA A 79 -0.06 -6.68 2.80
CA ALA A 79 0.46 -6.09 4.01
C ALA A 79 1.11 -7.12 4.91
N LEU A 80 2.10 -6.66 5.66
CA LEU A 80 2.81 -7.44 6.65
C LEU A 80 2.96 -6.63 7.92
N ALA A 81 2.80 -7.31 9.05
CA ALA A 81 2.98 -6.73 10.36
C ALA A 81 4.23 -7.33 11.00
N ARG A 82 5.08 -6.48 11.56
CA ARG A 82 6.21 -6.91 12.39
C ARG A 82 5.69 -7.51 13.68
N SER A 83 6.36 -8.53 14.22
CA SER A 83 6.06 -8.96 15.59
C SER A 83 6.45 -7.84 16.56
N SER A 84 5.55 -7.46 17.46
CA SER A 84 5.87 -6.48 18.52
C SER A 84 6.63 -7.11 19.70
N THR A 85 6.70 -8.44 19.77
CA THR A 85 7.44 -9.17 20.80
C THR A 85 8.44 -10.13 20.17
N ASN A 86 9.63 -10.26 20.78
CA ASN A 86 10.67 -11.19 20.33
C ASN A 86 10.41 -12.61 20.87
N SER A 87 9.20 -13.12 20.66
CA SER A 87 8.69 -14.38 21.23
C SER A 87 8.52 -15.49 20.18
N GLY A 88 8.98 -15.26 18.94
CA GLY A 88 8.77 -16.19 17.82
C GLY A 88 7.35 -16.19 17.24
N THR A 89 6.45 -15.34 17.74
CA THR A 89 5.09 -15.21 17.20
C THR A 89 5.07 -14.46 15.87
N GLN A 90 4.39 -15.01 14.87
CA GLN A 90 4.18 -14.35 13.58
C GLN A 90 2.92 -13.49 13.62
N ARG A 91 2.91 -12.41 12.82
CA ARG A 91 1.75 -11.54 12.64
C ARG A 91 1.48 -11.32 11.17
N ILE A 92 0.23 -11.50 10.76
CA ILE A 92 -0.17 -11.40 9.36
C ILE A 92 -1.30 -10.38 9.27
N ALA A 93 -1.22 -9.51 8.27
CA ALA A 93 -2.30 -8.58 7.99
C ALA A 93 -3.33 -9.25 7.07
N ILE A 94 -4.59 -9.27 7.49
CA ILE A 94 -5.71 -9.90 6.79
C ILE A 94 -6.90 -8.95 6.66
N VAL A 95 -7.81 -9.25 5.73
CA VAL A 95 -9.15 -8.65 5.60
C VAL A 95 -10.18 -9.76 5.78
N ARG A 96 -11.15 -9.56 6.66
CA ARG A 96 -12.28 -10.49 6.86
C ARG A 96 -13.52 -10.03 6.14
N SER A 97 -14.15 -10.94 5.41
CA SER A 97 -15.40 -10.68 4.68
C SER A 97 -16.55 -10.13 5.54
N SER A 98 -16.63 -10.50 6.83
CA SER A 98 -17.78 -10.17 7.68
C SER A 98 -17.68 -8.82 8.39
N ALA A 99 -16.51 -8.18 8.41
CA ALA A 99 -16.27 -7.03 9.30
C ALA A 99 -15.20 -6.05 8.82
N ASP A 100 -14.34 -6.45 7.88
CA ASP A 100 -13.29 -5.60 7.34
C ASP A 100 -13.66 -5.31 5.88
N GLN A 101 -13.74 -4.03 5.52
CA GLN A 101 -14.19 -3.61 4.21
C GLN A 101 -13.01 -3.31 3.28
N LYS A 102 -13.18 -3.66 2.01
CA LYS A 102 -12.27 -3.30 0.92
C LYS A 102 -13.07 -2.52 -0.11
N THR A 103 -12.87 -1.21 -0.13
CA THR A 103 -13.65 -0.26 -0.93
C THR A 103 -12.73 0.62 -1.77
N ALA A 104 -13.30 1.37 -2.72
CA ALA A 104 -12.54 2.36 -3.47
C ALA A 104 -11.86 3.41 -2.57
N GLN A 105 -12.48 3.77 -1.44
CA GLN A 105 -12.03 4.88 -0.59
C GLN A 105 -11.09 4.44 0.54
N TYR A 106 -11.25 3.20 1.02
CA TYR A 106 -10.47 2.70 2.15
C TYR A 106 -10.37 1.18 2.14
N VAL A 107 -9.33 0.69 2.82
CA VAL A 107 -9.14 -0.73 3.13
C VAL A 107 -8.97 -0.89 4.64
N ASP A 108 -9.75 -1.80 5.21
CA ASP A 108 -9.57 -2.24 6.59
C ASP A 108 -8.47 -3.31 6.64
N VAL A 109 -7.63 -3.29 7.67
CA VAL A 109 -6.51 -4.22 7.84
C VAL A 109 -6.49 -4.71 9.28
N SER A 110 -6.52 -6.02 9.44
CA SER A 110 -6.48 -6.70 10.75
C SER A 110 -5.15 -7.42 10.93
N CYS A 111 -4.40 -7.07 11.97
CA CYS A 111 -3.17 -7.73 12.40
C CYS A 111 -3.50 -8.98 13.21
N ALA A 112 -3.56 -10.12 12.54
CA ALA A 112 -3.85 -11.41 13.14
C ALA A 112 -2.61 -12.03 13.79
N THR A 113 -2.80 -12.68 14.92
CA THR A 113 -1.81 -13.51 15.62
C THR A 113 -1.99 -14.99 15.28
N THR A 114 -1.01 -15.82 15.61
CA THR A 114 -1.11 -17.29 15.49
C THR A 114 -2.10 -17.92 16.47
N SER A 115 -2.61 -17.16 17.45
CA SER A 115 -3.58 -17.63 18.46
C SER A 115 -5.02 -17.26 18.12
N ALA A 116 -5.33 -17.06 16.83
CA ALA A 116 -6.65 -16.65 16.36
C ALA A 116 -7.19 -15.36 17.03
N SER A 117 -6.29 -14.46 17.41
CA SER A 117 -6.60 -13.17 18.02
C SER A 117 -6.03 -12.02 17.17
N PHE A 118 -6.37 -10.78 17.54
CA PHE A 118 -5.81 -9.58 16.92
C PHE A 118 -5.06 -8.79 17.96
N ASP A 119 -3.90 -8.26 17.58
CA ASP A 119 -3.12 -7.42 18.46
C ASP A 119 -2.38 -6.33 17.68
N ASP A 120 -2.10 -5.23 18.36
CA ASP A 120 -1.44 -4.08 17.79
C ASP A 120 0.03 -4.36 17.51
N SER A 121 0.50 -4.03 16.31
CA SER A 121 1.92 -4.09 15.97
C SER A 121 2.56 -2.70 15.99
N SER A 122 3.83 -2.65 16.39
CA SER A 122 4.66 -1.45 16.28
C SER A 122 4.96 -1.09 14.83
N GLU A 123 4.81 -2.00 13.87
CA GLU A 123 5.06 -1.74 12.46
C GLU A 123 4.18 -2.60 11.55
N ILE A 124 3.40 -1.95 10.69
CA ILE A 124 2.56 -2.55 9.67
C ILE A 124 2.83 -1.80 8.37
N ASN A 125 3.14 -2.54 7.32
CA ASN A 125 3.40 -2.01 5.99
C ASN A 125 2.31 -2.51 5.05
N LEU A 126 1.60 -1.58 4.40
CA LEU A 126 0.56 -1.86 3.41
C LEU A 126 0.98 -1.29 2.06
N THR A 127 0.83 -2.08 1.00
CA THR A 127 1.03 -1.66 -0.38
C THR A 127 -0.17 -2.07 -1.22
N VAL A 128 -0.67 -1.16 -2.06
CA VAL A 128 -1.85 -1.32 -2.91
C VAL A 128 -1.48 -1.12 -4.37
N PHE A 129 -1.90 -2.05 -5.23
CA PHE A 129 -1.64 -2.05 -6.67
C PHE A 129 -2.94 -2.12 -7.47
N ARG A 130 -2.97 -1.45 -8.62
CA ARG A 130 -4.07 -1.49 -9.57
C ARG A 130 -3.61 -1.20 -10.99
#